data_AF-V9G5W7-F1
#
_entry.id   AF-V9G5W7-F1
#
_cell.length_a   1.000
_cell.length_b   1.000
_cell.length_c   1.000
_cell.angle_alpha   90.00
_cell.angle_beta   90.00
_cell.angle_gamma   90.00
#
_symmetry.space_group_name_H-M   'P 1'
#
loop_
_entity.id
_entity.type
_entity.pdbx_description
1 polymer ?
#
loop_
_entity_poly.entity_id
_entity_poly.type
_entity_poly.pdbx_seq_one_letter_code
_entity_poly.pdbx_strand_id
1 'polypeptide(L)'
;MTLGPCEWIKAWYENAEVLQIPLDEFDPASISFTYGDLFPTMRYQDEKPYRKNVYSITEIFKLIDEYGWPQVWNRDGDHGPERYIEVQVWDDAVIRRFF
;
A
#
# COMPACT_ATOMS: atom_id res chain seq x y z
N MET A 1 1.57 5.84 -2.90
CA MET A 1 0.65 6.21 -1.79
C MET A 1 0.41 4.99 -0.91
N THR A 2 -0.24 5.09 0.24
CA THR A 2 -0.62 3.91 1.05
C THR A 2 -2.12 3.67 1.02
N LEU A 3 -2.52 2.39 0.98
CA LEU A 3 -3.91 2.01 1.21
C LEU A 3 -4.14 1.99 2.73
N GLY A 4 -4.88 2.98 3.22
CA GLY A 4 -5.08 3.21 4.65
C GLY A 4 -3.93 3.97 5.34
N PRO A 5 -4.12 4.36 6.62
CA PRO A 5 -3.11 5.09 7.40
C PRO A 5 -1.83 4.26 7.61
N CYS A 6 -0.66 4.90 7.60
CA CYS A 6 0.62 4.27 7.92
C CYS A 6 1.43 5.16 8.87
N GLU A 7 1.42 4.84 10.17
CA GLU A 7 2.16 5.63 11.16
C GLU A 7 3.68 5.53 10.98
N TRP A 8 4.18 4.44 10.40
CA TRP A 8 5.62 4.27 10.15
C TRP A 8 6.17 5.32 9.16
N ILE A 9 5.50 5.53 8.02
CA ILE A 9 5.90 6.57 7.06
C ILE A 9 5.69 7.96 7.66
N LYS A 10 4.57 8.17 8.38
CA LYS A 10 4.28 9.45 9.03
C LYS A 10 5.38 9.85 10.00
N ALA A 11 5.94 8.90 10.75
CA ALA A 11 7.04 9.15 11.69
C ALA A 11 8.37 9.57 11.04
N TRP A 12 8.50 9.50 9.71
CA TRP A 12 9.70 9.98 9.00
C TRP A 12 9.80 11.49 8.94
N TYR A 13 8.72 12.20 9.24
CA TYR A 13 8.66 13.66 9.21
C TYR A 13 8.36 14.21 10.61
N GLU A 14 9.10 15.25 11.02
CA GLU A 14 8.89 15.90 12.32
C GLU A 14 7.49 16.55 12.42
N ASN A 15 7.05 17.20 11.33
CA ASN A 15 5.73 17.84 11.21
C ASN A 15 4.97 17.20 10.05
N ALA A 16 4.61 15.93 10.21
CA ALA A 16 3.92 15.16 9.17
C ALA A 16 2.47 15.62 8.98
N GLU A 17 2.07 15.84 7.74
CA GLU A 17 0.67 16.01 7.34
C GLU A 17 0.22 14.84 6.45
N VAL A 18 -1.09 14.59 6.44
CA VAL A 18 -1.68 13.47 5.70
C VAL A 18 -2.83 13.98 4.84
N LEU A 19 -2.72 13.79 3.53
CA LEU A 19 -3.83 13.93 2.61
C LEU A 19 -4.57 12.59 2.51
N GLN A 20 -5.87 12.59 2.81
CA GLN A 20 -6.73 11.43 2.66
C GLN A 20 -7.60 11.60 1.42
N ILE A 21 -7.55 10.62 0.52
CA ILE A 21 -8.37 10.56 -0.69
C ILE A 21 -9.20 9.28 -0.62
N PRO A 22 -10.54 9.37 -0.71
CA PRO A 22 -11.39 8.19 -0.81
C PRO A 22 -11.00 7.32 -2.01
N LEU A 23 -10.93 6.01 -1.79
CA LEU A 23 -10.45 5.07 -2.82
C LEU A 23 -11.38 4.99 -4.04
N ASP A 24 -12.68 5.22 -3.82
CA ASP A 24 -13.73 5.21 -4.84
C ASP A 24 -13.70 6.44 -5.77
N GLU A 25 -12.82 7.41 -5.51
CA GLU A 25 -12.56 8.51 -6.45
C GLU A 25 -11.64 8.11 -7.62
N PHE A 26 -10.92 7.00 -7.50
CA PHE A 26 -10.05 6.50 -8.56
C PHE A 26 -10.80 5.52 -9.47
N ASP A 27 -10.49 5.54 -10.77
CA ASP A 27 -10.85 4.45 -11.66
C ASP A 27 -10.08 3.19 -11.20
N PRO A 28 -10.75 2.06 -10.90
CA PRO A 28 -10.08 0.82 -10.54
C PRO A 28 -9.02 0.34 -11.55
N ALA A 29 -9.14 0.72 -12.83
CA ALA A 29 -8.17 0.39 -13.86
C ALA A 29 -6.94 1.30 -13.85
N SER A 30 -6.98 2.46 -13.18
CA SER A 30 -5.88 3.41 -13.09
C SER A 30 -5.09 3.31 -11.78
N ILE A 31 -5.37 2.30 -10.96
CA ILE A 31 -4.61 2.03 -9.73
C ILE A 31 -4.23 0.55 -9.64
N SER A 32 -3.10 0.29 -9.00
CA SER A 32 -2.68 -1.06 -8.65
C SER A 32 -2.05 -1.10 -7.28
N PHE A 33 -1.84 -2.30 -6.76
CA PHE A 33 -1.39 -2.50 -5.40
C PHE A 33 -0.27 -3.52 -5.29
N THR A 34 0.57 -3.33 -4.29
CA THR A 34 1.47 -4.37 -3.77
C THR A 34 1.19 -4.58 -2.28
N TYR A 35 1.20 -5.84 -1.85
CA TYR A 35 1.06 -6.20 -0.44
C TYR A 35 2.40 -5.99 0.29
N GLY A 36 2.69 -4.73 0.59
CA GLY A 36 4.02 -4.26 0.97
C GLY A 36 4.49 -3.11 0.08
N ASP A 37 5.62 -2.51 0.47
CA ASP A 37 6.38 -1.64 -0.44
C ASP A 37 6.78 -2.41 -1.71
N LEU A 38 6.68 -1.75 -2.87
CA LEU A 38 6.95 -2.32 -4.18
C LEU A 38 8.35 -2.93 -4.28
N PHE A 39 9.38 -2.25 -3.76
CA PHE A 39 10.76 -2.71 -3.93
C PHE A 39 11.05 -4.03 -3.18
N PRO A 40 10.76 -4.16 -1.87
CA PRO A 40 10.85 -5.44 -1.18
C PRO A 40 9.87 -6.48 -1.73
N THR A 41 8.64 -6.11 -2.09
CA THR A 41 7.66 -7.05 -2.65
C THR A 41 8.20 -7.75 -3.91
N MET A 42 8.94 -7.03 -4.75
CA MET A 42 9.50 -7.54 -6.00
C MET A 42 10.86 -8.23 -5.85
N ARG A 43 11.58 -8.03 -4.75
CA ARG A 43 12.99 -8.46 -4.61
C ARG A 43 13.28 -9.37 -3.42
N TYR A 44 12.51 -9.26 -2.34
CA TYR A 44 12.75 -10.00 -1.10
C TYR A 44 12.46 -11.48 -1.32
N GLN A 45 13.35 -12.34 -0.84
CA GLN A 45 13.32 -13.78 -1.08
C GLN A 45 12.93 -14.52 0.19
N ASP A 46 11.63 -14.64 0.43
CA ASP A 46 11.05 -15.39 1.56
C ASP A 46 9.90 -16.30 1.13
N GLU A 47 9.75 -16.50 -0.19
CA GLU A 47 8.78 -17.42 -0.81
C GLU A 47 7.31 -17.17 -0.44
N LYS A 48 6.98 -16.05 0.22
CA LYS A 48 5.59 -15.73 0.55
C LYS A 48 4.77 -15.61 -0.75
N PRO A 49 3.52 -16.15 -0.77
CA PRO A 49 2.75 -16.29 -2.01
C PRO A 49 2.38 -14.95 -2.65
N TYR A 50 2.36 -13.87 -1.86
CA TYR A 50 2.06 -12.52 -2.32
C TYR A 50 3.28 -11.74 -2.87
N ARG A 51 4.46 -12.33 -2.88
CA ARG A 51 5.66 -11.72 -3.47
C ARG A 51 5.56 -11.65 -4.99
N LYS A 52 6.28 -10.69 -5.59
CA LYS A 52 6.46 -10.55 -7.05
C LYS A 52 5.15 -10.42 -7.84
N ASN A 53 4.10 -9.94 -7.19
CA ASN A 53 2.78 -9.75 -7.78
C ASN A 53 2.34 -8.30 -7.64
N VAL A 54 1.53 -7.86 -8.60
CA VAL A 54 0.76 -6.60 -8.55
C VAL A 54 -0.70 -6.99 -8.60
N TYR A 55 -1.53 -6.29 -7.82
CA TYR A 55 -2.93 -6.63 -7.62
C TYR A 55 -3.86 -5.51 -8.08
N SER A 56 -5.02 -5.89 -8.58
CA SER A 56 -6.18 -5.00 -8.72
C SER A 56 -6.82 -4.72 -7.36
N ILE A 57 -7.75 -3.75 -7.31
CA ILE A 57 -8.50 -3.42 -6.10
C ILE A 57 -9.22 -4.64 -5.50
N THR A 58 -9.85 -5.47 -6.33
CA THR A 58 -10.58 -6.65 -5.85
C THR A 58 -9.62 -7.72 -5.31
N GLU A 59 -8.44 -7.87 -5.90
CA GLU A 59 -7.46 -8.86 -5.48
C GLU A 59 -6.74 -8.46 -4.20
N ILE A 60 -6.39 -7.16 -4.04
CA ILE A 60 -5.72 -6.71 -2.82
C ILE A 60 -6.63 -6.86 -1.60
N PHE A 61 -7.93 -6.61 -1.72
CA PHE A 61 -8.87 -6.84 -0.62
C PHE A 61 -8.99 -8.32 -0.25
N LYS A 62 -8.93 -9.24 -1.22
CA LYS A 62 -8.86 -10.68 -0.91
C LYS A 62 -7.58 -11.04 -0.14
N LEU A 63 -6.44 -10.47 -0.52
CA LEU A 63 -5.19 -10.67 0.22
C LEU A 63 -5.27 -10.10 1.64
N ILE A 64 -5.90 -8.95 1.82
CA ILE A 64 -6.14 -8.35 3.13
C ILE A 64 -7.03 -9.24 3.99
N ASP A 65 -8.08 -9.83 3.41
CA ASP A 65 -8.96 -10.76 4.13
C ASP A 65 -8.23 -12.03 4.57
N GLU A 66 -7.26 -12.51 3.77
CA GLU A 66 -6.48 -13.71 4.05
C GLU A 66 -5.31 -13.48 5.02
N TYR A 67 -4.53 -12.41 4.82
CA TYR A 67 -3.27 -12.16 5.54
C TYR A 67 -3.34 -10.98 6.52
N GLY A 68 -4.42 -10.21 6.49
CA GLY A 68 -4.60 -9.01 7.32
C GLY A 68 -3.99 -7.75 6.72
N TRP A 69 -3.98 -6.68 7.51
CA TRP A 69 -3.33 -5.42 7.15
C TRP A 69 -1.89 -5.39 7.69
N PRO A 70 -0.84 -5.24 6.85
CA PRO A 70 0.55 -5.10 7.32
C PRO A 70 0.73 -3.98 8.36
N GLN A 71 -0.03 -2.89 8.21
CA GLN A 71 -0.07 -1.78 9.16
C GLN A 71 -0.54 -2.18 10.57
N VAL A 72 -1.20 -3.33 10.70
CA VAL A 72 -1.71 -3.86 11.97
C VAL A 72 -0.81 -4.98 12.49
N TRP A 73 -0.59 -6.04 11.70
CA TRP A 73 0.13 -7.24 12.15
C TRP A 73 1.66 -7.11 12.07
N ASN A 74 2.19 -6.17 11.29
CA ASN A 74 3.63 -5.93 11.12
C ASN A 74 4.00 -4.45 11.19
N ARG A 75 3.30 -3.68 12.04
CA ARG A 75 3.52 -2.23 12.17
C ARG A 75 5.00 -1.87 12.43
N ASP A 76 5.66 -2.69 13.24
CA ASP A 76 7.05 -2.51 13.67
C ASP A 76 8.05 -3.20 12.74
N GLY A 77 7.56 -3.95 11.74
CA GLY A 77 8.33 -4.61 10.68
C GLY A 77 9.23 -5.74 11.14
N ASP A 78 8.90 -6.39 12.25
CA ASP A 78 9.66 -7.49 12.83
C ASP A 78 9.44 -8.83 12.08
N HIS A 79 8.40 -8.90 11.23
CA HIS A 79 7.98 -10.12 10.54
C HIS A 79 8.20 -10.08 9.01
N GLY A 80 9.04 -9.16 8.57
CA GLY A 80 9.34 -8.93 7.15
C GLY A 80 9.22 -7.45 6.77
N PRO A 81 9.49 -7.15 5.49
CA PRO A 81 9.53 -5.78 5.00
C PRO A 81 8.15 -5.12 4.83
N GLU A 82 7.04 -5.88 4.91
CA GLU A 82 5.70 -5.36 4.65
C GLU A 82 5.19 -4.59 5.87
N ARG A 83 5.19 -3.26 5.80
CA ARG A 83 4.63 -2.41 6.88
C ARG A 83 3.36 -1.66 6.47
N TYR A 84 3.07 -1.64 5.18
CA TYR A 84 1.88 -1.03 4.58
C TYR A 84 1.57 -1.68 3.24
N ILE A 85 0.37 -1.42 2.74
CA ILE A 85 0.00 -1.73 1.36
C ILE A 85 0.25 -0.49 0.52
N GLU A 86 1.07 -0.64 -0.52
CA GLU A 86 1.36 0.46 -1.43
C GLU A 86 0.33 0.50 -2.56
N VAL A 87 -0.09 1.72 -2.90
CA VAL A 87 -0.91 2.03 -4.07
C VAL A 87 -0.05 2.72 -5.11
N GLN A 88 0.00 2.13 -6.31
CA GLN A 88 0.53 2.77 -7.51
C GLN A 88 -0.64 3.43 -8.25
N VAL A 89 -0.48 4.72 -8.57
CA VAL A 89 -1.49 5.52 -9.31
C VAL A 89 -0.95 5.78 -10.70
N TRP A 90 -1.75 5.46 -11.71
CA TRP A 90 -1.39 5.54 -13.13
C TRP A 90 -2.07 6.71 -13.86
N ASP A 91 -3.04 7.35 -13.22
CA ASP A 91 -3.71 8.57 -13.70
C ASP A 91 -3.73 9.65 -12.61
N ASP A 92 -3.19 10.83 -12.95
CA ASP A 92 -3.07 11.96 -12.04
C ASP A 92 -4.39 12.74 -11.85
N ALA A 93 -5.46 12.44 -12.59
CA ALA A 93 -6.70 13.22 -12.59
C ALA A 93 -7.23 13.51 -11.18
N VAL A 94 -7.19 12.52 -10.28
CA VAL A 94 -7.63 12.65 -8.88
C VAL A 94 -6.64 13.48 -8.06
N ILE A 95 -5.33 13.22 -8.22
CA ILE A 95 -4.28 13.87 -7.41
C ILE A 95 -4.16 15.36 -7.77
N ARG A 96 -4.36 15.72 -9.04
CA ARG A 96 -4.29 17.11 -9.55
C ARG A 96 -5.25 18.09 -8.90
N ARG A 97 -6.26 17.63 -8.18
CA ARG A 97 -7.19 18.52 -7.47
C ARG A 97 -6.58 19.13 -6.20
N PHE A 98 -5.41 18.64 -5.79
CA PHE A 98 -4.75 19.01 -4.54
C PHE A 98 -3.43 19.79 -4.75
N PHE A 99 -3.03 20.04 -6.01
CA PHE A 99 -1.83 20.80 -6.36
C PHE A 99 -2.03 21.73 -7.55
#